data_AF-A0A0B2VT28-F1
#
_entry.id   AF-A0A0B2VT28-F1
#
_cell.length_a   1.000
_cell.length_b   1.000
_cell.length_c   1.000
_cell.angle_alpha   90.00
_cell.angle_beta   90.00
_cell.angle_gamma   90.00
#
_symmetry.space_group_name_H-M   'P 1'
#
loop_
_entity.id
_entity.type
_entity.pdbx_description
1 polymer ?
#
loop_
_entity_poly.entity_id
_entity_poly.type
_entity_poly.pdbx_seq_one_letter_code
_entity_poly.pdbx_strand_id
1 'polypeptide(L)'
;MFSNLGEIPFEWRISAVASAERPLRIIPFSQSKYEAPEEVRTLEESRKRGFVVLVEGVSTGAANLKVSLAEPFFEHIAAREIDLLVVANLVMVPSQDLYIPLGSAVRYSAEIIKQSSHLPVALPSKQYRLVVSDESVCSLDTESSLVTAIALGSTQISIIDENLKAKHVVKPPSAHIYVVSPSSLSFAISGDSWYLQKGRHYVIGVQLIDSDDNVMLIPDNARFETSIPEEYFSVVYRSSNNTFFYVKAVKNGVATLKSAFSSIIDAVSH
;
A
#
# COMPACT_ATOMS: atom_id res chain seq x y z
N MET A 1 -1.52 -49.47 -26.53
CA MET A 1 -1.42 -48.93 -25.16
C MET A 1 -0.36 -47.85 -25.20
N PHE A 2 -0.76 -46.58 -25.37
CA PHE A 2 0.15 -45.44 -25.33
C PHE A 2 -0.44 -44.47 -24.30
N SER A 3 0.26 -44.29 -23.18
CA SER A 3 -0.26 -43.58 -22.01
C SER A 3 0.76 -42.59 -21.45
N ASN A 4 1.52 -41.91 -22.31
CA ASN A 4 2.20 -40.69 -21.90
C ASN A 4 2.10 -39.65 -23.02
N LEU A 5 1.88 -38.39 -22.62
CA LEU A 5 1.99 -37.20 -23.49
C LEU A 5 3.43 -36.64 -23.49
N GLY A 6 4.38 -37.39 -22.91
CA GLY A 6 5.71 -36.93 -22.57
C GLY A 6 6.56 -36.60 -23.79
N GLU A 7 6.42 -37.37 -24.87
CA GLU A 7 7.21 -37.16 -26.10
C GLU A 7 6.50 -36.24 -27.11
N ILE A 8 5.23 -35.87 -26.88
CA ILE A 8 4.45 -35.08 -27.82
C ILE A 8 4.75 -33.59 -27.60
N PRO A 9 5.20 -32.85 -28.63
CA PRO A 9 5.45 -31.44 -28.49
C PRO A 9 4.15 -30.62 -28.45
N PHE A 10 4.13 -29.65 -27.55
CA PHE A 10 3.06 -28.65 -27.42
C PHE A 10 3.56 -27.28 -27.87
N GLU A 11 2.67 -26.53 -28.50
CA GLU A 11 2.89 -25.13 -28.79
C GLU A 11 2.20 -24.27 -27.72
N TRP A 12 3.01 -23.46 -27.04
CA TRP A 12 2.54 -22.52 -26.03
C TRP A 12 2.71 -21.09 -26.52
N ARG A 13 1.61 -20.33 -26.57
CA ARG A 13 1.60 -18.95 -27.03
C ARG A 13 1.08 -18.04 -25.92
N ILE A 14 1.79 -16.94 -25.68
CA ILE A 14 1.34 -15.86 -24.79
C ILE A 14 0.86 -14.70 -25.65
N SER A 15 -0.35 -14.24 -25.38
CA SER A 15 -0.89 -12.99 -25.93
C SER A 15 -1.22 -12.03 -24.79
N ALA A 16 -0.69 -10.81 -24.84
CA ALA A 16 -1.10 -9.75 -23.94
C ALA A 16 -2.53 -9.33 -24.29
N VAL A 17 -3.37 -9.14 -23.26
CA VAL A 17 -4.81 -8.88 -23.47
C VAL A 17 -5.09 -7.40 -23.72
N ALA A 18 -4.23 -6.49 -23.24
CA ALA A 18 -4.47 -5.04 -23.32
C ALA A 18 -3.21 -4.15 -23.41
N SER A 19 -2.01 -4.66 -23.09
CA SER A 19 -0.76 -3.89 -23.05
C SER A 19 0.20 -4.26 -24.18
N ALA A 20 1.03 -3.30 -24.62
CA ALA A 20 2.15 -3.57 -25.51
C ALA A 20 3.26 -4.41 -24.82
N GLU A 21 3.38 -4.27 -23.50
CA GLU A 21 4.26 -5.09 -22.67
C GLU A 21 3.67 -6.47 -22.43
N ARG A 22 4.53 -7.49 -22.43
CA ARG A 22 4.15 -8.87 -22.13
C ARG A 22 4.35 -9.12 -20.62
N PRO A 23 3.27 -9.21 -19.83
CA PRO A 23 3.39 -9.38 -18.38
C PRO A 23 3.93 -10.76 -17.98
N LEU A 24 3.88 -11.72 -18.91
CA LEU A 24 4.35 -13.09 -18.72
C LEU A 24 5.40 -13.48 -19.75
N ARG A 25 6.32 -14.34 -19.33
CA ARG A 25 7.26 -15.04 -20.20
C ARG A 25 7.33 -16.51 -19.82
N ILE A 26 7.43 -17.39 -20.81
CA ILE A 26 7.77 -18.80 -20.59
C ILE A 26 9.27 -18.91 -20.42
N ILE A 27 9.71 -19.54 -19.33
CA ILE A 27 11.13 -19.79 -19.04
C ILE A 27 11.43 -21.29 -19.11
N PRO A 28 12.64 -21.69 -19.54
CA PRO A 28 13.07 -23.08 -19.47
C PRO A 28 13.18 -23.56 -18.01
N PHE A 29 12.92 -24.85 -17.76
CA PHE A 29 13.09 -25.42 -16.43
C PHE A 29 14.54 -25.34 -15.93
N SER A 30 15.51 -25.45 -16.85
CA SER A 30 16.94 -25.29 -16.57
C SER A 30 17.34 -23.91 -16.01
N GLN A 31 16.48 -22.88 -16.17
CA GLN A 31 16.69 -21.53 -15.64
C GLN A 31 15.94 -21.28 -14.33
N SER A 32 15.34 -22.32 -13.75
CA SER A 32 14.50 -22.22 -12.56
C SER A 32 15.03 -23.09 -11.42
N LYS A 33 14.38 -23.00 -10.26
CA LYS A 33 14.61 -23.91 -9.13
C LYS A 33 13.71 -25.15 -9.15
N TYR A 34 12.86 -25.28 -10.16
CA TYR A 34 11.89 -26.37 -10.28
C TYR A 34 12.46 -27.48 -11.16
N GLU A 35 12.21 -28.72 -10.76
CA GLU A 35 12.57 -29.89 -11.55
C GLU A 35 11.53 -30.16 -12.65
N ALA A 36 12.00 -30.45 -13.86
CA ALA A 36 11.17 -30.87 -14.98
C ALA A 36 11.01 -32.40 -14.98
N PRO A 37 9.86 -32.93 -15.43
CA PRO A 37 9.78 -34.31 -15.89
C PRO A 37 10.84 -34.61 -16.96
N GLU A 38 11.40 -35.81 -16.96
CA GLU A 38 12.47 -36.22 -17.90
C GLU A 38 12.08 -36.00 -19.36
N GLU A 39 10.84 -36.33 -19.73
CA GLU A 39 10.35 -36.20 -21.10
C GLU A 39 10.25 -34.74 -21.55
N VAL A 40 9.90 -33.85 -20.63
CA VAL A 40 9.86 -32.39 -20.86
C VAL A 40 11.27 -31.85 -21.01
N ARG A 41 12.23 -32.35 -20.22
CA ARG A 41 13.64 -31.97 -20.33
C ARG A 41 14.21 -32.35 -21.70
N THR A 42 13.95 -33.57 -22.17
CA THR A 42 14.37 -34.03 -23.51
C THR A 42 13.77 -33.16 -24.62
N LEU A 43 12.50 -32.74 -24.48
CA LEU A 43 11.88 -31.81 -25.41
C LEU A 43 12.52 -30.41 -25.37
N GLU A 44 12.83 -29.87 -24.19
CA GLU A 44 13.51 -28.56 -24.06
C GLU A 44 14.92 -28.56 -24.67
N GLU A 45 15.68 -29.64 -24.51
CA GLU A 45 16.99 -29.83 -25.17
C GLU A 45 16.87 -29.74 -26.70
N SER A 46 15.74 -30.19 -27.24
CA SER A 46 15.39 -30.11 -28.66
C SER A 46 14.70 -28.80 -29.07
N ARG A 47 14.70 -27.77 -28.21
CA ARG A 47 13.99 -26.48 -28.38
C ARG A 47 12.47 -26.61 -28.60
N LYS A 48 11.89 -27.72 -28.13
CA LYS A 48 10.44 -27.96 -28.10
C LYS A 48 9.92 -27.76 -26.68
N ARG A 49 8.60 -27.77 -26.51
CA ARG A 49 7.95 -27.67 -25.19
C ARG A 49 7.05 -28.88 -24.99
N GLY A 50 6.99 -29.37 -23.75
CA GLY A 50 6.12 -30.48 -23.37
C GLY A 50 4.75 -30.03 -22.88
N PHE A 51 4.04 -30.96 -22.26
CA PHE A 51 2.70 -30.76 -21.71
C PHE A 51 2.67 -29.83 -20.47
N VAL A 52 3.83 -29.44 -19.93
CA VAL A 52 3.99 -28.49 -18.83
C VAL A 52 5.06 -27.46 -19.17
N VAL A 53 4.84 -26.21 -18.75
CA VAL A 53 5.78 -25.09 -18.91
C VAL A 53 5.85 -24.27 -17.64
N LEU A 54 6.99 -23.62 -17.41
CA LEU A 54 7.11 -22.60 -16.39
C LEU A 54 6.83 -21.22 -16.97
N VAL A 55 6.10 -20.41 -16.21
CA VAL A 55 5.82 -19.02 -16.53
C VAL A 55 6.34 -18.11 -15.42
N GLU A 56 6.93 -17.00 -15.81
CA GLU A 56 7.45 -15.96 -14.94
C GLU A 56 6.70 -14.65 -15.18
N GLY A 57 6.28 -14.00 -14.10
CA GLY A 57 5.74 -12.63 -14.12
C GLY A 57 6.86 -11.61 -14.30
N VAL A 58 6.83 -10.88 -15.41
CA VAL A 58 7.82 -9.86 -15.77
C VAL A 58 7.34 -8.47 -15.39
N SER A 59 6.06 -8.19 -15.66
CA SER A 59 5.38 -6.97 -15.26
C SER A 59 3.92 -7.28 -14.92
N THR A 60 3.26 -6.38 -14.21
CA THR A 60 1.83 -6.50 -13.90
C THR A 60 0.98 -6.44 -15.18
N GLY A 61 -0.12 -7.17 -15.22
CA GLY A 61 -1.04 -7.12 -16.35
C GLY A 61 -1.75 -8.45 -16.59
N ALA A 62 -2.64 -8.45 -17.57
CA ALA A 62 -3.36 -9.63 -18.01
C ALA A 62 -2.72 -10.25 -19.25
N ALA A 63 -2.51 -11.56 -19.22
CA ALA A 63 -2.05 -12.34 -20.36
C ALA A 63 -2.92 -13.57 -20.54
N ASN A 64 -3.21 -13.89 -21.79
CA ASN A 64 -3.82 -15.15 -22.17
C ASN A 64 -2.71 -16.15 -22.55
N LEU A 65 -2.78 -17.35 -21.97
CA LEU A 65 -1.88 -18.45 -22.28
C LEU A 65 -2.67 -19.51 -23.06
N LYS A 66 -2.25 -19.71 -24.31
CA LYS A 66 -2.83 -20.67 -25.24
C LYS A 66 -1.91 -21.87 -25.40
N VAL A 67 -2.49 -23.06 -25.37
CA VAL A 67 -1.80 -24.32 -25.65
C VAL A 67 -2.49 -25.08 -26.77
N SER A 68 -1.69 -25.60 -27.70
CA SER A 68 -2.10 -26.52 -28.76
C SER A 68 -1.06 -27.61 -28.95
N LEU A 69 -1.43 -28.71 -29.60
CA LEU A 69 -0.47 -29.72 -30.04
C LEU A 69 0.32 -29.17 -31.23
N ALA A 70 1.64 -29.37 -31.23
CA ALA A 70 2.51 -28.73 -32.22
C ALA A 70 2.57 -29.47 -33.57
N GLU A 71 2.16 -30.75 -33.63
CA GLU A 71 2.26 -31.55 -34.85
C GLU A 71 1.04 -31.35 -35.76
N PRO A 72 1.24 -31.24 -37.09
CA PRO A 72 0.15 -31.02 -38.05
C PRO A 72 -0.96 -32.07 -38.00
N PHE A 73 -0.62 -33.31 -37.65
CA PHE A 73 -1.57 -34.41 -37.49
C PHE A 73 -2.67 -34.09 -36.45
N PHE A 74 -2.35 -33.26 -35.45
CA PHE A 74 -3.25 -32.87 -34.38
C PHE A 74 -3.95 -31.52 -34.60
N GLU A 75 -3.88 -30.93 -35.80
CA GLU A 75 -4.54 -29.63 -36.10
C GLU A 75 -6.06 -29.65 -35.84
N HIS A 76 -6.70 -30.82 -35.92
CA HIS A 76 -8.12 -31.00 -35.64
C HIS A 76 -8.47 -30.88 -34.15
N ILE A 77 -7.47 -30.90 -33.26
CA ILE A 77 -7.66 -30.79 -31.81
C ILE A 77 -7.68 -29.32 -31.42
N ALA A 78 -8.79 -28.88 -30.84
CA ALA A 78 -8.96 -27.49 -30.43
C ALA A 78 -7.92 -27.08 -29.39
N ALA A 79 -7.33 -25.90 -29.59
CA ALA A 79 -6.46 -25.27 -28.60
C ALA A 79 -7.25 -24.90 -27.34
N ARG A 80 -6.56 -24.90 -26.20
CA ARG A 80 -7.12 -24.47 -24.92
C ARG A 80 -6.43 -23.19 -24.44
N GLU A 81 -7.20 -22.31 -23.82
CA GLU A 81 -6.73 -21.01 -23.37
C GLU A 81 -7.09 -20.79 -21.90
N ILE A 82 -6.22 -20.08 -21.18
CA ILE A 82 -6.47 -19.60 -19.82
C ILE A 82 -6.02 -18.14 -19.71
N ASP A 83 -6.74 -17.36 -18.90
CA ASP A 83 -6.34 -16.00 -18.56
C ASP A 83 -5.53 -16.03 -17.26
N LEU A 84 -4.35 -15.41 -17.30
CA LEU A 84 -3.46 -15.23 -16.17
C LEU A 84 -3.32 -13.74 -15.86
N LEU A 85 -3.27 -13.42 -14.57
CA LEU A 85 -3.15 -12.06 -14.08
C LEU A 85 -1.91 -11.95 -13.20
N VAL A 86 -1.02 -11.03 -13.57
CA VAL A 86 0.19 -10.73 -12.81
C VAL A 86 -0.07 -9.45 -12.01
N VAL A 87 0.05 -9.53 -10.69
CA VAL A 87 -0.19 -8.40 -9.77
C VAL A 87 1.07 -8.07 -8.99
N ALA A 88 1.25 -6.79 -8.67
CA ALA A 88 2.28 -6.36 -7.73
C ALA A 88 1.74 -6.46 -6.30
N ASN A 89 2.60 -6.82 -5.35
CA ASN A 89 2.29 -6.69 -3.92
C ASN A 89 2.49 -5.23 -3.50
N LEU A 90 1.51 -4.40 -3.85
CA LEU A 90 1.52 -2.96 -3.64
C LEU A 90 0.85 -2.61 -2.32
N VAL A 91 1.49 -1.75 -1.53
CA VAL A 91 0.97 -1.24 -0.26
C VAL A 91 0.93 0.27 -0.29
N MET A 92 -0.14 0.83 0.26
CA MET A 92 -0.33 2.26 0.45
C MET A 92 0.21 2.68 1.82
N VAL A 93 0.77 3.88 1.91
CA VAL A 93 1.22 4.44 3.18
C VAL A 93 0.59 5.83 3.34
N PRO A 94 -0.24 6.07 4.37
CA PRO A 94 -0.75 5.09 5.33
C PRO A 94 -1.64 4.01 4.68
N SER A 95 -1.68 2.81 5.28
CA SER A 95 -2.51 1.68 4.81
C SER A 95 -3.74 1.42 5.68
N GLN A 96 -3.73 1.90 6.91
CA GLN A 96 -4.83 1.77 7.84
C GLN A 96 -5.93 2.80 7.56
N ASP A 97 -7.15 2.48 8.00
CA ASP A 97 -8.27 3.42 8.01
C ASP A 97 -7.94 4.62 8.91
N LEU A 98 -8.32 5.81 8.45
CA LEU A 98 -8.00 7.08 9.13
C LEU A 98 -9.26 7.75 9.66
N TYR A 99 -9.18 8.28 10.87
CA TYR A 99 -10.13 9.24 11.42
C TYR A 99 -9.43 10.59 11.48
N ILE A 100 -9.94 11.60 10.76
CA ILE A 100 -9.27 12.90 10.63
C ILE A 100 -10.27 14.05 10.79
N PRO A 101 -9.87 15.20 11.35
CA PRO A 101 -10.75 16.36 11.37
C PRO A 101 -10.91 17.02 9.99
N LEU A 102 -11.97 17.79 9.82
CA LEU A 102 -12.20 18.61 8.63
C LEU A 102 -11.02 19.57 8.36
N GLY A 103 -10.56 19.65 7.10
CA GLY A 103 -9.40 20.44 6.68
C GLY A 103 -8.06 19.70 6.73
N SER A 104 -8.02 18.50 7.30
CA SER A 104 -6.79 17.71 7.42
C SER A 104 -6.16 17.43 6.06
N ALA A 105 -4.84 17.59 5.97
CA ALA A 105 -4.06 17.28 4.78
C ALA A 105 -3.13 16.10 5.07
N VAL A 106 -3.33 14.99 4.38
CA VAL A 106 -2.58 13.73 4.58
C VAL A 106 -1.90 13.34 3.28
N ARG A 107 -0.57 13.21 3.31
CA ARG A 107 0.19 12.76 2.14
C ARG A 107 0.22 11.24 2.09
N TYR A 108 -0.14 10.70 0.93
CA TYR A 108 -0.07 9.29 0.65
C TYR A 108 1.17 8.95 -0.20
N SER A 109 1.76 7.80 0.06
CA SER A 109 2.78 7.19 -0.77
C SER A 109 2.45 5.71 -1.03
N ALA A 110 3.25 5.05 -1.87
CA ALA A 110 3.08 3.64 -2.17
C ALA A 110 4.43 2.92 -2.19
N GLU A 111 4.40 1.63 -1.86
CA GLU A 111 5.57 0.76 -1.84
C GLU A 111 5.23 -0.58 -2.49
N ILE A 112 6.18 -1.16 -3.23
CA ILE A 112 6.10 -2.55 -3.70
C ILE A 112 6.89 -3.42 -2.74
N ILE A 113 6.23 -4.43 -2.19
CA ILE A 113 6.87 -5.45 -1.36
C ILE A 113 7.42 -6.55 -2.27
N LYS A 114 8.74 -6.68 -2.30
CA LYS A 114 9.44 -7.77 -3.00
C LYS A 114 10.24 -8.56 -1.98
N GLN A 115 9.77 -9.77 -1.67
CA GLN A 115 10.34 -10.60 -0.59
C GLN A 115 10.33 -9.84 0.74
N SER A 116 11.50 -9.52 1.31
CA SER A 116 11.66 -8.74 2.55
C SER A 116 12.07 -7.28 2.32
N SER A 117 12.00 -6.80 1.07
CA SER A 117 12.37 -5.44 0.68
C SER A 117 11.13 -4.61 0.33
N HIS A 118 11.13 -3.36 0.81
CA HIS A 118 10.17 -2.33 0.46
C HIS A 118 10.81 -1.40 -0.56
N LEU A 119 10.21 -1.32 -1.76
CA LEU A 119 10.68 -0.44 -2.83
C LEU A 119 9.69 0.71 -2.99
N PRO A 120 10.12 1.97 -2.83
CA PRO A 120 9.23 3.11 -2.97
C PRO A 120 8.73 3.21 -4.41
N VAL A 121 7.45 3.52 -4.56
CA VAL A 121 6.81 3.85 -5.82
C VAL A 121 6.72 5.37 -5.89
N ALA A 122 7.31 5.95 -6.94
CA ALA A 122 7.12 7.36 -7.22
C ALA A 122 5.64 7.61 -7.56
N LEU A 123 5.03 8.59 -6.89
CA LEU A 123 3.68 9.05 -7.20
C LEU A 123 3.71 10.55 -7.51
N PRO A 124 2.98 11.01 -8.54
CA PRO A 124 2.23 10.21 -9.50
C PRO A 124 3.14 9.37 -10.42
N SER A 125 2.62 8.28 -10.97
CA SER A 125 3.31 7.51 -12.01
C SER A 125 2.37 7.16 -13.16
N LYS A 126 2.93 6.77 -14.31
CA LYS A 126 2.13 6.31 -15.45
C LYS A 126 1.35 5.02 -15.15
N GLN A 127 1.88 4.20 -14.24
CA GLN A 127 1.32 2.89 -13.92
C GLN A 127 0.38 2.95 -12.71
N TYR A 128 0.80 3.62 -11.64
CA TYR A 128 0.06 3.68 -10.38
C TYR A 128 -0.47 5.08 -10.12
N ARG A 129 -1.76 5.17 -9.82
CA ARG A 129 -2.45 6.43 -9.52
C ARG A 129 -3.35 6.28 -8.30
N LEU A 130 -3.32 7.29 -7.44
CA LEU A 130 -4.24 7.41 -6.31
C LEU A 130 -5.61 7.91 -6.80
N VAL A 131 -6.68 7.37 -6.21
CA VAL A 131 -8.06 7.77 -6.49
C VAL A 131 -8.85 7.82 -5.19
N VAL A 132 -9.58 8.92 -5.00
CA VAL A 132 -10.58 9.07 -3.93
C VAL A 132 -11.95 8.72 -4.52
N SER A 133 -12.72 7.93 -3.80
CA SER A 133 -14.02 7.41 -4.29
C SER A 133 -15.14 8.45 -4.23
N ASP A 134 -15.16 9.26 -3.18
CA ASP A 134 -16.07 10.39 -3.02
C ASP A 134 -15.27 11.69 -2.86
N GLU A 135 -15.19 12.45 -3.95
CA GLU A 135 -14.48 13.73 -4.02
C GLU A 135 -15.25 14.88 -3.33
N SER A 136 -16.50 14.66 -2.90
CA SER A 136 -17.23 15.64 -2.10
C SER A 136 -16.82 15.64 -0.62
N VAL A 137 -16.18 14.55 -0.16
CA VAL A 137 -15.68 14.38 1.22
C VAL A 137 -14.19 14.71 1.33
N CYS A 138 -13.37 14.21 0.40
CA CYS A 138 -11.94 14.54 0.32
C CYS A 138 -11.52 14.89 -1.11
N SER A 139 -10.67 15.89 -1.29
CA SER A 139 -10.01 16.15 -2.57
C SER A 139 -8.61 15.51 -2.61
N LEU A 140 -8.14 15.15 -3.79
CA LEU A 140 -6.80 14.60 -4.02
C LEU A 140 -6.04 15.50 -4.99
N ASP A 141 -4.91 16.04 -4.53
CA ASP A 141 -3.88 16.59 -5.42
C ASP A 141 -3.00 15.44 -5.92
N THR A 142 -3.15 15.09 -7.19
CA THR A 142 -2.45 13.96 -7.81
C THR A 142 -0.95 14.18 -7.94
N GLU A 143 -0.48 15.42 -8.07
CA GLU A 143 0.94 15.74 -8.25
C GLU A 143 1.69 15.60 -6.93
N SER A 144 1.11 16.07 -5.84
CA SER A 144 1.72 15.96 -4.52
C SER A 144 1.31 14.71 -3.74
N SER A 145 0.33 13.94 -4.24
CA SER A 145 -0.30 12.81 -3.52
C SER A 145 -0.87 13.25 -2.16
N LEU A 146 -1.39 14.47 -2.09
CA LEU A 146 -1.97 15.06 -0.88
C LEU A 146 -3.48 14.94 -0.92
N VAL A 147 -4.05 14.28 0.09
CA VAL A 147 -5.50 14.18 0.30
C VAL A 147 -5.93 15.21 1.32
N THR A 148 -6.90 16.06 0.97
CA THR A 148 -7.44 17.11 1.84
C THR A 148 -8.89 16.81 2.19
N ALA A 149 -9.22 16.79 3.48
CA ALA A 149 -10.59 16.61 3.96
C ALA A 149 -11.41 17.91 3.78
N ILE A 150 -12.49 17.86 3.00
CA ILE A 150 -13.28 19.05 2.62
C ILE A 150 -14.72 19.03 3.14
N ALA A 151 -15.27 17.88 3.52
CA ALA A 151 -16.58 17.78 4.17
C ALA A 151 -16.59 16.62 5.18
N LEU A 152 -17.47 16.72 6.19
CA LEU A 152 -17.72 15.60 7.12
C LEU A 152 -18.35 14.43 6.37
N GLY A 153 -17.94 13.20 6.69
CA GLY A 153 -18.42 12.01 6.04
C GLY A 153 -17.35 10.93 5.96
N SER A 154 -17.49 10.02 5.02
CA SER A 154 -16.53 8.94 4.79
C SER A 154 -16.26 8.76 3.31
N THR A 155 -15.02 8.50 2.96
CA THR A 155 -14.60 8.16 1.60
C THR A 155 -13.54 7.06 1.63
N GLN A 156 -13.10 6.62 0.46
CA GLN A 156 -12.08 5.58 0.32
C GLN A 156 -10.99 6.06 -0.64
N ILE A 157 -9.75 5.95 -0.21
CA ILE A 157 -8.56 6.14 -1.06
C ILE A 157 -8.11 4.78 -1.58
N SER A 158 -7.73 4.70 -2.85
CA SER A 158 -7.26 3.48 -3.50
C SER A 158 -6.07 3.76 -4.41
N ILE A 159 -5.15 2.81 -4.55
CA ILE A 159 -4.13 2.85 -5.61
C ILE A 159 -4.58 1.96 -6.77
N ILE A 160 -4.76 2.57 -7.93
CA ILE A 160 -5.11 1.88 -9.17
C ILE A 160 -3.83 1.58 -9.96
N ASP A 161 -3.68 0.31 -10.35
CA ASP A 161 -2.71 -0.12 -11.36
C ASP A 161 -3.38 -0.06 -12.75
N GLU A 162 -2.94 0.88 -13.58
CA GLU A 162 -3.47 1.10 -14.93
C GLU A 162 -3.26 -0.14 -15.84
N ASN A 163 -2.29 -1.02 -15.54
CA ASN A 163 -2.10 -2.29 -16.26
C ASN A 163 -3.20 -3.33 -15.96
N LEU A 164 -3.98 -3.14 -14.90
CA LEU A 164 -5.02 -4.06 -14.43
C LEU A 164 -6.44 -3.49 -14.54
N LYS A 165 -6.58 -2.21 -14.90
CA LYS A 165 -7.84 -1.45 -14.89
C LYS A 165 -8.99 -2.09 -15.68
N ALA A 166 -8.70 -2.75 -16.80
CA ALA A 166 -9.71 -3.39 -17.64
C ALA A 166 -10.30 -4.69 -17.03
N LYS A 167 -9.69 -5.22 -15.97
CA LYS A 167 -10.08 -6.48 -15.34
C LYS A 167 -10.54 -6.20 -13.91
N HIS A 168 -11.84 -6.03 -13.71
CA HIS A 168 -12.52 -5.78 -12.41
C HIS A 168 -12.38 -6.90 -11.36
N VAL A 169 -11.46 -7.86 -11.57
CA VAL A 169 -11.29 -9.03 -10.71
C VAL A 169 -10.38 -8.72 -9.52
N VAL A 170 -9.44 -7.76 -9.66
CA VAL A 170 -8.52 -7.38 -8.58
C VAL A 170 -9.04 -6.14 -7.88
N LYS A 171 -9.30 -6.28 -6.59
CA LYS A 171 -9.56 -5.12 -5.73
C LYS A 171 -8.25 -4.37 -5.51
N PRO A 172 -8.20 -3.06 -5.76
CA PRO A 172 -7.02 -2.27 -5.47
C PRO A 172 -6.73 -2.26 -3.97
N PRO A 173 -5.47 -2.03 -3.56
CA PRO A 173 -5.16 -1.64 -2.18
C PRO A 173 -5.86 -0.34 -1.85
N SER A 174 -6.59 -0.33 -0.73
CA SER A 174 -7.46 0.78 -0.35
C SER A 174 -7.56 0.92 1.17
N ALA A 175 -7.86 2.13 1.62
CA ALA A 175 -8.13 2.47 3.03
C ALA A 175 -9.31 3.44 3.11
N HIS A 176 -10.08 3.37 4.19
CA HIS A 176 -11.15 4.33 4.46
C HIS A 176 -10.61 5.59 5.13
N ILE A 177 -11.25 6.70 4.82
CA ILE A 177 -11.01 8.00 5.45
C ILE A 177 -12.34 8.47 6.02
N TYR A 178 -12.39 8.61 7.33
CA TYR A 178 -13.51 9.15 8.09
C TYR A 178 -13.19 10.58 8.49
N VAL A 179 -13.92 11.54 7.91
CA VAL A 179 -13.81 12.96 8.24
C VAL A 179 -14.83 13.27 9.33
N VAL A 180 -14.37 13.36 10.57
CA VAL A 180 -15.21 13.44 11.77
C VAL A 180 -14.79 14.60 12.67
N SER A 181 -15.72 15.09 13.50
CA SER A 181 -15.42 16.16 14.45
C SER A 181 -14.75 15.61 15.70
N PRO A 182 -13.70 16.29 16.21
CA PRO A 182 -13.09 15.90 17.49
C PRO A 182 -14.05 16.18 18.65
N SER A 183 -14.05 15.28 19.62
CA SER A 183 -14.87 15.35 20.83
C SER A 183 -14.02 15.63 22.07
N SER A 184 -12.86 14.99 22.19
CA SER A 184 -12.00 15.15 23.35
C SER A 184 -10.50 15.08 23.02
N LEU A 185 -9.69 15.53 23.98
CA LEU A 185 -8.23 15.46 23.93
C LEU A 185 -7.76 14.60 25.10
N SER A 186 -6.75 13.78 24.85
CA SER A 186 -6.01 13.09 25.89
C SER A 186 -4.52 13.26 25.67
N PHE A 187 -3.74 12.95 26.69
CA PHE A 187 -2.29 12.85 26.57
C PHE A 187 -1.89 11.38 26.62
N ALA A 188 -0.86 11.03 25.86
CA ALA A 188 -0.12 9.79 25.99
C ALA A 188 1.30 10.11 26.47
N ILE A 189 1.88 9.24 27.28
CA ILE A 189 3.26 9.35 27.72
C ILE A 189 3.99 8.03 27.45
N SER A 190 5.27 8.10 27.06
CA SER A 190 6.08 6.89 26.86
C SER A 190 6.30 6.17 28.18
N GLY A 191 6.14 4.86 28.17
CA GLY A 191 6.22 4.00 29.35
C GLY A 191 4.84 3.63 29.87
N ASP A 192 4.78 2.61 30.71
CA ASP A 192 3.51 2.00 31.11
C ASP A 192 2.81 2.73 32.27
N SER A 193 3.23 3.96 32.58
CA SER A 193 2.86 4.64 33.82
C SER A 193 2.98 6.16 33.78
N TRP A 194 2.01 6.84 34.39
CA TRP A 194 2.04 8.28 34.68
C TRP A 194 2.93 8.66 35.88
N TYR A 195 3.58 7.68 36.51
CA TYR A 195 4.59 7.91 37.55
C TYR A 195 5.98 7.98 36.92
N LEU A 196 6.53 9.20 36.89
CA LEU A 196 7.79 9.48 36.20
C LEU A 196 8.97 9.52 37.18
N GLN A 197 10.10 8.96 36.76
CA GLN A 197 11.34 9.01 37.51
C GLN A 197 12.11 10.29 37.15
N LYS A 198 12.43 11.09 38.18
CA LYS A 198 13.32 12.25 38.03
C LYS A 198 14.65 11.84 37.38
N GLY A 199 15.07 12.64 36.40
CA GLY A 199 16.29 12.45 35.63
C GLY A 199 16.12 11.62 34.35
N ARG A 200 14.96 10.96 34.14
CA ARG A 200 14.67 10.20 32.91
C ARG A 200 13.99 11.05 31.84
N HIS A 201 14.12 10.59 30.60
CA HIS A 201 13.47 11.19 29.44
C HIS A 201 12.17 10.45 29.10
N TYR A 202 11.21 11.20 28.59
CA TYR A 202 9.88 10.74 28.24
C TYR A 202 9.42 11.43 26.94
N VAL A 203 8.60 10.73 26.18
CA VAL A 203 7.81 11.31 25.09
C VAL A 203 6.41 11.60 25.62
N ILE A 204 5.92 12.82 25.42
CA ILE A 204 4.53 13.22 25.69
C ILE A 204 3.88 13.52 24.34
N GLY A 205 2.79 12.83 24.05
CA GLY A 205 1.98 13.02 22.85
C GLY A 205 0.58 13.53 23.21
N VAL A 206 0.01 14.37 22.35
CA VAL A 206 -1.42 14.70 22.36
C VAL A 206 -2.15 13.69 21.48
N GLN A 207 -3.29 13.20 21.95
CA GLN A 207 -4.22 12.38 21.18
C GLN A 207 -5.53 13.13 21.02
N LEU A 208 -6.13 12.97 19.85
CA LEU A 208 -7.42 13.53 19.50
C LEU A 208 -8.41 12.38 19.38
N ILE A 209 -9.58 12.52 19.98
CA ILE A 209 -10.58 11.44 20.06
C ILE A 209 -11.92 12.00 19.56
N ASP A 210 -12.62 11.24 18.72
CA ASP A 210 -13.96 11.60 18.24
C ASP A 210 -15.06 11.21 19.25
N SER A 211 -16.33 11.38 18.87
CA SER A 211 -17.47 11.07 19.76
C SER A 211 -17.68 9.56 20.00
N ASP A 212 -17.08 8.71 19.16
CA ASP A 212 -17.22 7.26 19.18
C ASP A 212 -15.96 6.58 19.77
N ASP A 213 -15.14 7.35 20.48
CA ASP A 213 -13.86 6.94 21.09
C ASP A 213 -12.78 6.47 20.09
N ASN A 214 -12.87 6.86 18.81
CA ASN A 214 -11.83 6.57 17.83
C ASN A 214 -10.65 7.54 18.01
N VAL A 215 -9.43 7.00 18.01
CA VAL A 215 -8.21 7.81 17.99
C VAL A 215 -8.02 8.38 16.59
N MET A 216 -8.00 9.71 16.51
CA MET A 216 -7.85 10.45 15.28
C MET A 216 -6.37 10.65 14.95
N LEU A 217 -6.04 10.58 13.65
CA LEU A 217 -4.75 11.02 13.14
C LEU A 217 -4.67 12.55 13.25
N ILE A 218 -3.61 13.03 13.90
CA ILE A 218 -3.28 14.45 13.93
C ILE A 218 -2.40 14.76 12.71
N PRO A 219 -2.89 15.53 11.72
CA PRO A 219 -2.10 15.86 10.54
C PRO A 219 -1.06 16.95 10.85
N ASP A 220 -0.04 17.06 10.00
CA ASP A 220 1.03 18.06 10.14
C ASP A 220 0.51 19.51 10.07
N ASN A 221 -0.62 19.73 9.40
CA ASN A 221 -1.25 21.04 9.27
C ASN A 221 -2.19 21.40 10.44
N ALA A 222 -2.41 20.50 11.40
CA ALA A 222 -3.14 20.83 12.62
C ALA A 222 -2.30 21.70 13.58
N ARG A 223 -2.95 22.52 14.40
CA ARG A 223 -2.29 23.41 15.37
C ARG A 223 -2.88 23.22 16.76
N PHE A 224 -1.97 23.08 17.72
CA PHE A 224 -2.31 22.92 19.12
C PHE A 224 -1.56 23.94 19.98
N GLU A 225 -2.23 24.37 21.03
CA GLU A 225 -1.66 25.17 22.11
C GLU A 225 -1.43 24.25 23.31
N THR A 226 -0.30 23.55 23.30
CA THR A 226 0.07 22.61 24.37
C THR A 226 1.10 23.24 25.30
N SER A 227 0.81 23.24 26.60
CA SER A 227 1.65 23.74 27.67
C SER A 227 2.20 22.59 28.50
N ILE A 228 3.53 22.46 28.51
CA ILE A 228 4.28 21.53 29.37
C ILE A 228 4.88 22.35 30.54
N PRO A 229 4.59 22.01 31.81
CA PRO A 229 5.11 22.76 32.96
C PRO A 229 6.65 22.66 33.07
N GLU A 230 7.35 23.74 32.71
CA GLU A 230 8.81 23.79 32.68
C GLU A 230 9.47 23.61 34.06
N GLU A 231 8.73 23.89 35.14
CA GLU A 231 9.16 23.62 36.50
C GLU A 231 9.41 22.13 36.76
N TYR A 232 8.63 21.25 36.11
CA TYR A 232 8.71 19.80 36.27
C TYR A 232 9.45 19.11 35.12
N PHE A 233 9.48 19.74 33.95
CA PHE A 233 10.03 19.17 32.72
C PHE A 233 11.01 20.12 32.02
N SER A 234 12.18 19.60 31.65
CA SER A 234 13.03 20.25 30.66
C SER A 234 12.66 19.73 29.27
N VAL A 235 12.15 20.61 28.40
CA VAL A 235 11.77 20.25 27.03
C VAL A 235 13.03 20.19 26.15
N VAL A 236 13.33 19.01 25.62
CA VAL A 236 14.48 18.77 24.73
C VAL A 236 14.10 19.00 23.27
N TYR A 237 12.90 18.55 22.89
CA TYR A 237 12.35 18.73 21.55
C TYR A 237 10.83 18.87 21.61
N ARG A 238 10.27 19.63 20.66
CA ARG A 238 8.82 19.71 20.39
C ARG A 238 8.56 19.69 18.89
N SER A 239 7.46 19.06 18.47
CA SER A 239 7.01 19.11 17.08
C SER A 239 6.51 20.51 16.71
N SER A 240 6.48 20.81 15.41
CA SER A 240 6.01 22.09 14.87
C SER A 240 4.53 22.37 15.17
N ASN A 241 3.71 21.33 15.30
CA ASN A 241 2.29 21.43 15.64
C ASN A 241 2.00 21.37 17.16
N ASN A 242 3.03 21.31 18.01
CA ASN A 242 2.91 21.20 19.48
C ASN A 242 2.08 20.01 19.97
N THR A 243 2.18 18.86 19.31
CA THR A 243 1.50 17.62 19.73
C THR A 243 2.45 16.54 20.22
N PHE A 244 3.75 16.69 19.97
CA PHE A 244 4.77 15.75 20.41
C PHE A 244 5.89 16.49 21.13
N PHE A 245 6.29 15.98 22.29
CA PHE A 245 7.33 16.55 23.13
C PHE A 245 8.27 15.46 23.62
N TYR A 246 9.57 15.68 23.48
CA TYR A 246 10.59 14.89 24.15
C TYR A 246 11.12 15.69 25.34
N VAL A 247 10.93 15.19 26.55
CA VAL A 247 11.15 15.94 27.80
C VAL A 247 11.96 15.13 28.79
N LYS A 248 12.65 15.82 29.71
CA LYS A 248 13.30 15.23 30.87
C LYS A 248 12.57 15.63 32.14
N ALA A 249 12.19 14.69 33.00
CA ALA A 249 11.61 15.00 34.30
C ALA A 249 12.69 15.54 35.25
N VAL A 250 12.52 16.76 35.78
CA VAL A 250 13.57 17.46 36.56
C VAL A 250 13.20 17.73 38.02
N LYS A 251 11.91 17.71 38.37
CA LYS A 251 11.43 18.01 39.72
C LYS A 251 10.42 16.97 40.21
N ASN A 252 10.42 16.73 41.52
CA ASN A 252 9.44 15.87 42.19
C ASN A 252 8.13 16.67 42.42
N GLY A 253 6.98 16.04 42.20
CA GLY A 253 5.66 16.61 42.50
C GLY A 253 4.61 16.18 41.47
N VAL A 254 3.51 16.93 41.40
CA VAL A 254 2.41 16.69 40.46
C VAL A 254 2.40 17.81 39.43
N ALA A 255 2.45 17.45 38.15
CA ALA A 255 2.41 18.39 37.03
C ALA A 255 1.08 18.24 36.27
N THR A 256 0.47 19.36 35.89
CA THR A 256 -0.75 19.38 35.08
C THR A 256 -0.40 19.79 33.66
N LEU A 257 -0.66 18.91 32.69
CA LEU A 257 -0.53 19.20 31.27
C LEU A 257 -1.81 19.87 30.76
N LYS A 258 -1.69 20.81 29.82
CA LYS A 258 -2.82 21.46 29.16
C LYS A 258 -2.60 21.48 27.66
N SER A 259 -3.65 21.20 26.90
CA SER A 259 -3.64 21.34 25.45
C SER A 259 -5.00 21.84 24.99
N ALA A 260 -4.98 22.64 23.93
CA ALA A 260 -6.18 23.03 23.19
C ALA A 260 -5.91 22.81 21.70
N PHE A 261 -6.89 22.22 21.01
CA PHE A 261 -6.89 22.13 19.55
C PHE A 261 -7.38 23.47 19.00
N SER A 262 -6.49 24.19 18.29
CA SER A 262 -6.75 25.56 17.85
C SER A 262 -7.40 25.57 16.47
N SER A 263 -6.77 24.96 15.47
CA SER A 263 -7.24 24.98 14.09
C SER A 263 -6.53 23.95 13.22
N ILE A 264 -7.03 23.77 11.99
CA ILE A 264 -6.26 23.20 10.88
C ILE A 264 -5.96 24.31 9.90
N ILE A 265 -4.68 24.44 9.53
CA ILE A 265 -4.25 25.43 8.54
C ILE A 265 -4.46 24.84 7.15
N ASP A 266 -5.03 25.62 6.24
CA ASP A 266 -5.14 25.24 4.84
C ASP A 266 -3.76 24.85 4.30
N ALA A 267 -3.69 23.68 3.67
CA ALA A 267 -2.50 23.31 2.92
C ALA A 267 -2.38 24.32 1.76
N VAL A 268 -1.39 25.21 1.85
CA VAL A 268 -1.17 26.23 0.83
C VAL A 268 -0.99 25.52 -0.51
N SER A 269 -1.96 25.74 -1.41
CA SER A 269 -1.82 25.44 -2.83
C SER A 269 -0.72 26.35 -3.37
N HIS A 270 0.47 25.77 -3.60
CA HIS A 270 1.54 26.44 -4.34
C HIS A 270 1.34 26.24 -5.84
#